data_AF-A0A662WY66-F1
#
_entry.id   AF-A0A662WY66-F1
#
_cell.length_a   1.000
_cell.length_b   1.000
_cell.length_c   1.000
_cell.angle_alpha   90.00
_cell.angle_beta   90.00
_cell.angle_gamma   90.00
#
_symmetry.space_group_name_H-M   'P 1'
#
loop_
_entity.id
_entity.type
_entity.pdbx_description
1 polymer ?
#
loop_
_entity_poly.entity_id
_entity_poly.type
_entity_poly.pdbx_seq_one_letter_code
_entity_poly.pdbx_strand_id
1 'polypeptide(L)'
;METMQCQVCFEGSNEAEMVTRLCGSECSAHICRPCLARHLQISLDRFYPGLLPKLRCPICLTFILREQWASQLGDLATDLSVRYESLCEKACSFTSPCCHKADYTHLPDFDEALASPSIEKPQLKADENNESGKDNEEVDHVLEALLAAEKTPNWRFPQLCHDFCAFQQDASFVVTAFLEGAFSVESPEETQVDAGKVFSKALSRIRDPERRATLLLWYLYKYPATFTRCCDRAVCFNCKCATDYEVCQCKEEEAFDEETCMVQCRQCRASIVKIAGCDTVYCICGFSMDWDEELSFKVDNRRHLIPVDMFDLKRFDEWRDWKAKTFRLVRNLSRFVRERELSKLMLAWPSAMTKLRSLVAASVSKIRFRKLLKKRMLRQMCHATRTMDLQRRTRVLLATIGFQLRCFVWRRRVRKMHSSLEPEVFWVIYRRAHPEEVEEAEEAEADLLAMDLIDEL
;
A
#
# COMPACT_ATOMS: atom_id res chain seq x y z
N MET A 1 7.77 -22.43 50.95
CA MET A 1 7.92 -21.72 49.66
C MET A 1 6.64 -21.95 48.90
N GLU A 2 5.95 -20.89 48.49
CA GLU A 2 4.74 -21.04 47.67
C GLU A 2 5.14 -21.52 46.28
N THR A 3 4.62 -22.68 45.86
CA THR A 3 4.82 -23.21 44.52
C THR A 3 3.75 -22.64 43.61
N MET A 4 4.13 -22.06 42.47
CA MET A 4 3.18 -21.67 41.44
C MET A 4 3.03 -22.78 40.40
N GLN A 5 1.83 -22.97 39.88
CA GLN A 5 1.56 -23.99 38.86
C GLN A 5 1.75 -23.39 37.46
N CYS A 6 2.55 -24.04 36.61
CA CYS A 6 2.70 -23.65 35.21
C CYS A 6 1.41 -23.89 34.42
N GLN A 7 0.95 -22.88 33.67
CA GLN A 7 -0.27 -22.97 32.85
C GLN A 7 -0.13 -23.86 31.59
N VAL A 8 1.09 -24.29 31.25
CA VAL A 8 1.36 -25.12 30.06
C VAL A 8 1.54 -26.60 30.42
N CYS A 9 2.46 -26.93 31.33
CA CYS A 9 2.68 -28.32 31.75
C CYS A 9 1.89 -28.74 33.00
N PHE A 10 1.25 -27.79 33.71
CA PHE A 10 0.53 -28.02 34.98
C PHE A 10 1.40 -28.53 36.14
N GLU A 11 2.72 -28.46 36.01
CA GLU A 11 3.66 -28.81 37.08
C GLU A 11 3.89 -27.63 38.02
N GLY A 12 4.19 -27.92 39.29
CA GLY A 12 4.60 -26.91 40.27
C GLY A 12 6.05 -26.49 40.04
N SER A 13 6.31 -25.18 40.01
CA SER A 13 7.65 -24.62 39.85
C SER A 13 7.92 -23.57 40.92
N ASN A 14 9.21 -23.34 41.18
CA ASN A 14 9.65 -22.25 42.03
C ASN A 14 9.35 -20.91 41.36
N GLU A 15 9.02 -19.87 42.13
CA GLU A 15 8.72 -18.53 41.61
C GLU A 15 9.87 -17.97 40.73
N ALA A 16 11.13 -18.27 41.07
CA ALA A 16 12.30 -17.86 40.29
C ALA A 16 12.40 -18.49 38.88
N GLU A 17 11.75 -19.64 38.68
CA GLU A 17 11.70 -20.36 37.39
C GLU A 17 10.45 -20.02 36.58
N MET A 18 9.56 -19.18 37.14
CA MET A 18 8.32 -18.78 36.50
C MET A 18 8.52 -17.48 35.72
N VAL A 19 8.14 -17.53 34.46
CA VAL A 19 7.98 -16.38 33.57
C VAL A 19 6.61 -15.80 33.82
N THR A 20 6.56 -14.51 34.16
CA THR A 20 5.32 -13.75 34.34
C THR A 20 5.35 -12.47 33.52
N ARG A 21 4.18 -11.90 33.24
CA ARG A 21 4.05 -10.61 32.52
C ARG A 21 4.78 -10.59 31.17
N LEU A 22 4.81 -11.74 30.47
CA LEU A 22 5.65 -11.97 29.28
C LEU A 22 5.46 -10.92 28.18
N CYS A 23 4.23 -10.51 27.89
CA CYS A 23 3.93 -9.51 26.86
C CYS A 23 3.57 -8.12 27.41
N GLY A 24 3.67 -7.89 28.72
CA GLY A 24 3.27 -6.63 29.37
C GLY A 24 2.68 -6.80 30.78
N SER A 25 2.35 -5.68 31.44
CA SER A 25 1.82 -5.66 32.82
C SER A 25 0.53 -6.45 32.99
N GLU A 26 -0.35 -6.40 31.98
CA GLU A 26 -1.66 -7.08 31.97
C GLU A 26 -1.58 -8.56 31.54
N CYS A 27 -0.37 -9.09 31.29
CA CYS A 27 -0.22 -10.46 30.82
C CYS A 27 -0.37 -11.45 31.98
N SER A 28 -1.44 -12.26 31.92
CA SER A 28 -1.79 -13.30 32.89
C SER A 28 -0.98 -14.60 32.77
N ALA A 29 0.14 -14.55 32.06
CA ALA A 29 0.97 -15.72 31.83
C ALA A 29 1.75 -16.12 33.09
N HIS A 30 1.66 -17.39 33.46
CA HIS A 30 2.47 -18.06 34.49
C HIS A 30 3.05 -19.33 33.85
N ILE A 31 4.26 -19.23 33.30
CA ILE A 31 4.86 -20.28 32.47
C ILE A 31 6.25 -20.62 33.03
N CYS A 32 6.60 -21.88 33.25
CA CYS A 32 7.96 -22.22 33.62
C CYS A 32 8.92 -21.96 32.44
N ARG A 33 10.16 -21.55 32.71
CA ARG A 33 11.18 -21.28 31.67
C ARG A 33 11.31 -22.42 30.62
N PRO A 34 11.33 -23.72 31.00
CA PRO A 34 11.40 -24.81 30.01
C PRO A 34 10.22 -24.84 29.04
N CYS A 35 8.99 -24.61 29.52
CA CYS A 35 7.80 -24.57 28.66
C CYS A 35 7.84 -23.40 27.68
N LEU A 36 8.26 -22.21 28.14
CA LEU A 36 8.41 -21.06 27.26
C LEU A 36 9.50 -21.32 26.21
N ALA A 37 10.68 -21.78 26.61
CA ALA A 37 11.77 -22.09 25.68
C ALA A 37 11.33 -23.11 24.61
N ARG A 38 10.62 -24.17 25.02
CA ARG A 38 10.08 -25.18 24.09
C ARG A 38 9.05 -24.58 23.12
N HIS A 39 8.15 -23.71 23.61
CA HIS A 39 7.18 -23.00 22.78
C HIS A 39 7.86 -22.11 21.74
N LEU A 40 8.86 -21.32 22.13
CA LEU A 40 9.62 -20.46 21.21
C LEU A 40 10.37 -21.30 20.18
N GLN A 41 11.04 -22.38 20.61
CA GLN A 41 11.73 -23.31 19.73
C GLN A 41 10.79 -23.86 18.66
N ILE A 42 9.63 -24.42 19.06
CA ILE A 42 8.64 -24.97 18.12
C ILE A 42 8.10 -23.87 17.20
N SER A 43 7.89 -22.66 17.73
CA SER A 43 7.41 -21.53 16.94
C SER A 43 8.42 -21.15 15.86
N LEU A 44 9.71 -21.02 16.21
CA LEU A 44 10.82 -20.73 15.29
C LEU A 44 11.08 -21.86 14.29
N ASP A 45 10.90 -23.12 14.70
CA ASP A 45 10.97 -24.30 13.83
C ASP A 45 9.92 -24.31 12.73
N ARG A 46 8.78 -23.64 12.94
CA ARG A 46 7.69 -23.56 11.96
C ARG A 46 7.86 -22.43 10.94
N PHE A 47 8.75 -21.46 11.18
CA PHE A 47 8.98 -20.37 10.24
C PHE A 47 9.90 -20.82 9.09
N TYR A 48 9.54 -20.40 7.88
CA TYR A 48 10.37 -20.59 6.70
C TYR A 48 11.34 -19.41 6.53
N PRO A 49 12.58 -19.65 6.05
CA PRO A 49 13.47 -18.58 5.64
C PRO A 49 12.77 -17.62 4.67
N GLY A 50 12.98 -16.30 4.84
CA GLY A 50 12.32 -15.27 4.04
C GLY A 50 11.06 -14.68 4.69
N LEU A 51 10.54 -15.26 5.77
CA LEU A 51 9.42 -14.72 6.52
C LEU A 51 9.85 -14.23 7.89
N LEU A 52 9.26 -13.10 8.31
CA LEU A 52 9.56 -12.55 9.63
C LEU A 52 8.94 -13.40 10.75
N PRO A 53 9.75 -13.83 11.74
CA PRO A 53 9.26 -14.64 12.85
C PRO A 53 8.44 -13.78 13.80
N LYS A 54 7.11 -13.94 13.79
CA LYS A 54 6.22 -13.25 14.74
C LYS A 54 5.85 -14.17 15.90
N LEU A 55 6.56 -14.01 17.00
CA LEU A 55 6.36 -14.81 18.21
C LEU A 55 5.20 -14.27 19.05
N ARG A 56 4.39 -15.18 19.60
CA ARG A 56 3.23 -14.88 20.44
C ARG A 56 3.37 -15.54 21.80
N CYS A 57 2.85 -14.88 22.84
CA CYS A 57 2.66 -15.46 24.16
C CYS A 57 1.74 -16.69 24.06
N PRO A 58 2.10 -17.84 24.65
CA PRO A 58 1.28 -19.06 24.55
C PRO A 58 -0.04 -18.97 25.33
N ILE A 59 -0.22 -17.97 26.19
CA ILE A 59 -1.41 -17.80 27.05
C ILE A 59 -2.38 -16.79 26.45
N CYS A 60 -1.94 -15.54 26.24
CA CYS A 60 -2.82 -14.47 25.73
C CYS A 60 -2.76 -14.29 24.21
N LEU A 61 -1.85 -14.98 23.51
CA LEU A 61 -1.65 -14.90 22.05
C LEU A 61 -1.23 -13.50 21.52
N THR A 62 -0.94 -12.56 22.41
CA THR A 62 -0.31 -11.27 22.08
C THR A 62 1.11 -11.49 21.62
N PHE A 63 1.58 -10.68 20.67
CA PHE A 63 2.97 -10.71 20.24
C PHE A 63 3.93 -10.34 21.37
N ILE A 64 5.15 -10.89 21.32
CA ILE A 64 6.20 -10.69 22.32
C ILE A 64 7.48 -10.21 21.64
N LEU A 65 8.20 -9.29 22.29
CA LEU A 65 9.50 -8.79 21.83
C LEU A 65 10.62 -9.72 22.26
N ARG A 66 11.73 -9.75 21.51
CA ARG A 66 12.92 -10.54 21.85
C ARG A 66 13.42 -10.26 23.26
N GLU A 67 13.53 -8.98 23.62
CA GLU A 67 14.07 -8.55 24.90
C GLU A 67 13.21 -9.04 26.09
N GLN A 68 11.90 -9.17 25.89
CA GLN A 68 10.97 -9.60 26.94
C GLN A 68 11.15 -11.06 27.30
N TRP A 69 11.33 -11.95 26.31
CA TRP A 69 11.51 -13.37 26.59
C TRP A 69 12.97 -13.75 26.83
N ALA A 70 13.93 -13.07 26.18
CA ALA A 70 15.35 -13.38 26.34
C ALA A 70 15.83 -13.10 27.77
N SER A 71 15.43 -11.94 28.33
CA SER A 71 15.76 -11.57 29.71
C SER A 71 15.19 -12.53 30.76
N GLN A 72 14.04 -13.15 30.48
CA GLN A 72 13.37 -14.06 31.40
C GLN A 72 13.85 -15.51 31.28
N LEU A 73 14.43 -15.90 30.15
CA LEU A 73 14.94 -17.25 29.91
C LEU A 73 16.40 -17.46 30.34
N GLY A 74 17.19 -16.38 30.44
CA GLY A 74 18.62 -16.49 30.79
C GLY A 74 19.37 -17.31 29.74
N ASP A 75 20.16 -18.30 30.18
CA ASP A 75 21.00 -19.11 29.28
C ASP A 75 20.20 -19.88 28.21
N LEU A 76 18.93 -20.25 28.50
CA LEU A 76 18.04 -20.90 27.55
C LEU A 76 17.67 -20.00 26.35
N ALA A 77 17.92 -18.69 26.44
CA ALA A 77 17.62 -17.73 25.38
C ALA A 77 18.70 -17.68 24.29
N THR A 78 19.93 -18.12 24.56
CA THR A 78 21.10 -17.85 23.69
C THR A 78 20.88 -18.38 22.27
N ASP A 79 20.65 -19.69 22.14
CA ASP A 79 20.44 -20.33 20.84
C ASP A 79 19.15 -19.86 20.15
N LEU A 80 18.10 -19.60 20.95
CA LEU A 80 16.83 -19.07 20.45
C LEU A 80 16.97 -17.65 19.88
N SER A 81 17.78 -16.80 20.51
CA SER A 81 18.04 -15.41 20.08
C SER A 81 18.84 -15.38 18.79
N VAL A 82 19.93 -16.15 18.72
CA VAL A 82 20.73 -16.30 17.49
C VAL A 82 19.86 -16.78 16.33
N ARG A 83 19.01 -17.78 16.59
CA ARG A 83 18.10 -18.29 15.57
C ARG A 83 17.04 -17.28 15.14
N TYR A 84 16.45 -16.57 16.09
CA TYR A 84 15.46 -15.52 15.83
C TYR A 84 16.05 -14.40 14.97
N GLU A 85 17.24 -13.92 15.32
CA GLU A 85 18.00 -12.93 14.56
C GLU A 85 18.30 -13.42 13.14
N SER A 86 18.81 -14.65 12.99
CA SER A 86 19.07 -15.25 11.68
C SER A 86 17.81 -15.32 10.80
N LEU A 87 16.63 -15.59 11.37
CA LEU A 87 15.37 -15.58 10.62
C LEU A 87 14.97 -14.15 10.19
N CYS A 88 15.16 -13.16 11.06
CA CYS A 88 14.93 -11.75 10.72
C CYS A 88 15.87 -11.27 9.61
N GLU A 89 17.14 -11.63 9.67
CA GLU A 89 18.13 -11.32 8.62
C GLU A 89 17.76 -11.99 7.30
N LYS A 90 17.39 -13.28 7.33
CA LYS A 90 16.96 -14.03 6.15
C LYS A 90 15.69 -13.45 5.53
N ALA A 91 14.76 -12.91 6.32
CA ALA A 91 13.59 -12.20 5.82
C ALA A 91 13.94 -10.91 5.05
N CYS A 92 15.08 -10.30 5.39
CA CYS A 92 15.64 -9.14 4.68
C CYS A 92 16.79 -9.50 3.73
N SER A 93 17.01 -10.78 3.48
CA SER A 93 18.08 -11.24 2.61
C SER A 93 17.79 -10.95 1.14
N PHE A 94 18.85 -10.73 0.39
CA PHE A 94 18.78 -10.36 -1.01
C PHE A 94 20.02 -10.88 -1.73
N THR A 95 19.85 -11.77 -2.70
CA THR A 95 20.99 -12.19 -3.52
C THR A 95 21.27 -11.11 -4.55
N SER A 96 22.27 -10.27 -4.29
CA SER A 96 22.63 -9.21 -5.23
C SER A 96 23.11 -9.78 -6.57
N PRO A 97 22.59 -9.27 -7.71
CA PRO A 97 23.07 -9.66 -9.03
C PRO A 97 24.55 -9.35 -9.28
N CYS A 98 25.16 -8.47 -8.47
CA CYS A 98 26.56 -8.06 -8.64
C CYS A 98 27.56 -9.07 -8.08
N CYS A 99 27.32 -9.56 -6.86
CA CYS A 99 28.33 -10.24 -6.05
C CYS A 99 27.87 -11.61 -5.57
N HIS A 100 26.58 -11.94 -5.71
CA HIS A 100 25.99 -13.21 -5.29
C HIS A 100 26.30 -13.59 -3.83
N LYS A 101 26.55 -12.61 -2.96
CA LYS A 101 26.83 -12.83 -1.54
C LYS A 101 25.59 -13.46 -0.87
N ALA A 102 25.67 -14.74 -0.55
CA ALA A 102 24.52 -15.54 -0.08
C ALA A 102 24.03 -15.15 1.33
N ASP A 103 24.92 -14.58 2.15
CA ASP A 103 24.68 -14.09 3.51
C ASP A 103 24.32 -12.59 3.55
N TYR A 104 24.10 -11.94 2.40
CA TYR A 104 23.77 -10.52 2.37
C TYR A 104 22.34 -10.25 2.90
N THR A 105 22.23 -9.26 3.79
CA THR A 105 20.96 -8.75 4.33
C THR A 105 20.89 -7.23 4.24
N HIS A 106 19.70 -6.71 3.92
CA HIS A 106 19.41 -5.27 4.07
C HIS A 106 19.09 -4.88 5.52
N LEU A 107 18.95 -5.82 6.46
CA LEU A 107 18.67 -5.49 7.86
C LEU A 107 19.87 -4.75 8.47
N PRO A 108 19.73 -3.51 8.96
CA PRO A 108 20.84 -2.85 9.65
C PRO A 108 21.09 -3.49 11.01
N ASP A 109 22.37 -3.51 11.39
CA ASP A 109 22.79 -3.90 12.72
C ASP A 109 22.29 -2.91 13.77
N PHE A 110 22.12 -3.41 14.99
CA PHE A 110 21.85 -2.57 16.15
C PHE A 110 23.10 -1.77 16.49
N ASP A 111 22.95 -0.46 16.61
CA ASP A 111 24.03 0.44 17.01
C ASP A 111 23.72 1.00 18.40
N GLU A 112 24.39 0.44 19.42
CA GLU A 112 24.19 0.82 20.82
C GLU A 112 24.60 2.27 21.09
N ALA A 113 25.57 2.80 20.34
CA ALA A 113 26.01 4.18 20.46
C ALA A 113 24.91 5.14 19.99
N LEU A 114 24.20 4.80 18.90
CA LEU A 114 23.07 5.61 18.40
C LEU A 114 21.80 5.48 19.23
N ALA A 115 21.61 4.34 19.91
CA ALA A 115 20.42 4.10 20.73
C ALA A 115 20.49 4.82 22.09
N SER A 116 21.70 5.18 22.54
CA SER A 116 21.91 5.82 23.84
C SER A 116 21.48 7.29 23.79
N PRO A 117 20.61 7.77 24.71
CA PRO A 117 20.14 9.16 24.73
C PRO A 117 21.24 10.16 25.15
N SER A 118 22.33 9.66 25.75
CA SER A 118 23.50 10.43 26.16
C SER A 118 24.51 10.58 25.00
N ILE A 119 24.06 11.15 23.88
CA ILE A 119 24.98 11.58 22.82
C ILE A 119 25.64 12.89 23.30
N GLU A 120 26.57 12.77 24.25
CA GLU A 120 27.70 13.69 24.22
C GLU A 120 28.40 13.39 22.89
N LYS A 121 28.38 14.36 21.96
CA LYS A 121 28.98 14.22 20.62
C LYS A 121 30.29 13.45 20.76
N PRO A 122 30.41 12.25 20.16
CA PRO A 122 31.69 11.54 20.15
C PRO A 122 32.72 12.52 19.63
N GLN A 123 33.68 12.91 20.47
CA GLN A 123 34.84 13.64 19.98
C GLN A 123 35.59 12.64 19.12
N LEU A 124 35.25 12.62 17.83
CA LEU A 124 35.98 11.91 16.77
C LEU A 124 37.42 12.37 16.87
N LYS A 125 38.25 11.55 17.53
CA LYS A 125 39.69 11.72 17.49
C LYS A 125 40.07 11.46 16.04
N ALA A 126 40.53 12.50 15.37
CA ALA A 126 41.09 12.41 14.04
C ALA A 126 42.32 11.50 14.12
N ASP A 127 42.14 10.21 13.85
CA ASP A 127 43.26 9.31 13.58
C ASP A 127 43.76 9.65 12.17
N GLU A 128 44.82 10.46 12.10
CA GLU A 128 45.40 11.05 10.88
C GLU A 128 46.01 10.03 9.88
N ASN A 129 45.83 8.71 10.07
CA ASN A 129 46.58 7.69 9.33
C ASN A 129 45.76 6.74 8.43
N ASN A 130 44.47 6.99 8.15
CA ASN A 130 43.68 6.16 7.22
C ASN A 130 43.37 6.90 5.91
N GLU A 131 44.08 6.55 4.83
CA GLU A 131 43.90 7.08 3.46
C GLU A 131 42.58 6.63 2.75
N SER A 132 41.61 6.04 3.45
CA SER A 132 40.29 5.68 2.92
C SER A 132 39.21 6.75 3.19
N GLY A 133 39.57 8.04 3.15
CA GLY A 133 38.77 9.16 3.68
C GLY A 133 37.41 9.45 3.04
N LYS A 134 37.00 8.75 1.97
CA LYS A 134 35.69 8.99 1.32
C LYS A 134 34.50 8.42 2.08
N ASP A 135 34.65 7.29 2.77
CA ASP A 135 33.52 6.62 3.41
C ASP A 135 33.12 7.30 4.73
N ASN A 136 34.05 8.02 5.38
CA ASN A 136 33.78 8.70 6.64
C ASN A 136 32.97 9.99 6.46
N GLU A 137 33.20 10.75 5.39
CA GLU A 137 32.45 12.00 5.12
C GLU A 137 30.97 11.73 4.84
N GLU A 138 30.63 10.65 4.11
CA GLU A 138 29.23 10.32 3.81
C GLU A 138 28.43 9.93 5.07
N VAL A 139 29.06 9.19 5.99
CA VAL A 139 28.43 8.76 7.24
C VAL A 139 28.03 9.96 8.11
N ASP A 140 28.86 11.00 8.12
CA ASP A 140 28.61 12.22 8.88
C ASP A 140 27.39 12.98 8.33
N HIS A 141 27.24 13.09 7.00
CA HIS A 141 26.09 13.75 6.39
C HIS A 141 24.76 13.06 6.69
N VAL A 142 24.72 11.72 6.65
CA VAL A 142 23.50 10.94 6.95
C VAL A 142 23.10 11.09 8.42
N LEU A 143 24.07 11.05 9.33
CA LEU A 143 23.82 11.23 10.76
C LEU A 143 23.36 12.66 11.06
N GLU A 144 24.01 13.67 10.50
CA GLU A 144 23.61 15.07 10.66
C GLU A 144 22.21 15.33 10.10
N ALA A 145 21.83 14.71 8.97
CA ALA A 145 20.47 14.79 8.44
C ALA A 145 19.43 14.20 9.40
N LEU A 146 19.73 13.05 10.02
CA LEU A 146 18.87 12.44 11.02
C LEU A 146 18.74 13.32 12.28
N LEU A 147 19.86 13.87 12.76
CA LEU A 147 19.88 14.79 13.90
C LEU A 147 19.19 16.13 13.60
N ALA A 148 19.22 16.59 12.34
CA ALA A 148 18.48 17.76 11.89
C ALA A 148 16.97 17.49 11.89
N ALA A 149 16.54 16.32 11.40
CA ALA A 149 15.15 15.89 11.44
C ALA A 149 14.63 15.83 12.89
N GLU A 150 15.45 15.35 13.83
CA GLU A 150 15.12 15.30 15.26
C GLU A 150 14.84 16.65 15.90
N LYS A 151 15.48 17.71 15.42
CA LYS A 151 15.28 19.08 15.92
C LYS A 151 13.97 19.70 15.42
N THR A 152 13.29 19.09 14.46
CA THR A 152 12.02 19.62 13.96
C THR A 152 10.93 19.49 15.04
N PRO A 153 10.10 20.52 15.28
CA PRO A 153 9.14 20.54 16.39
C PRO A 153 8.04 19.46 16.26
N ASN A 154 7.86 18.91 15.06
CA ASN A 154 6.88 17.86 14.76
C ASN A 154 7.52 16.46 14.67
N TRP A 155 8.79 16.31 15.02
CA TRP A 155 9.47 15.02 14.99
C TRP A 155 8.92 14.07 16.06
N ARG A 156 8.02 13.18 15.65
CA ARG A 156 7.39 12.19 16.53
C ARG A 156 7.96 10.78 16.37
N PHE A 157 8.97 10.61 15.53
CA PHE A 157 9.47 9.28 15.15
C PHE A 157 9.92 8.41 16.35
N PRO A 158 10.62 8.91 17.39
CA PRO A 158 10.98 8.09 18.54
C PRO A 158 9.76 7.56 19.30
N GLN A 159 8.75 8.42 19.52
CA GLN A 159 7.49 8.01 20.14
C GLN A 159 6.74 7.00 19.27
N LEU A 160 6.70 7.21 17.95
CA LEU A 160 6.07 6.27 17.02
C LEU A 160 6.79 4.92 16.99
N CYS A 161 8.12 4.90 17.09
CA CYS A 161 8.89 3.66 17.21
C CYS A 161 8.61 2.94 18.52
N HIS A 162 8.50 3.69 19.62
CA HIS A 162 8.10 3.15 20.91
C HIS A 162 6.69 2.53 20.84
N ASP A 163 5.70 3.26 20.33
CA ASP A 163 4.32 2.80 20.17
C ASP A 163 4.23 1.60 19.21
N PHE A 164 5.03 1.61 18.13
CA PHE A 164 5.17 0.48 17.21
C PHE A 164 5.73 -0.76 17.90
N CYS A 165 6.80 -0.62 18.69
CA CYS A 165 7.38 -1.70 19.48
C CYS A 165 6.41 -2.21 20.57
N ALA A 166 5.53 -1.35 21.07
CA ALA A 166 4.43 -1.71 21.96
C ALA A 166 3.21 -2.32 21.25
N PHE A 167 3.28 -2.56 19.92
CA PHE A 167 2.17 -3.06 19.09
C PHE A 167 0.94 -2.13 19.04
N GLN A 168 1.12 -0.84 19.34
CA GLN A 168 0.04 0.16 19.33
C GLN A 168 -0.03 0.91 17.99
N GLN A 169 0.98 0.79 17.15
CA GLN A 169 1.07 1.46 15.86
C GLN A 169 1.41 0.50 14.73
N ASP A 170 0.88 0.76 13.54
CA ASP A 170 1.21 0.02 12.31
C ASP A 170 2.50 0.54 11.66
N ALA A 171 3.28 -0.38 11.08
CA ALA A 171 4.52 -0.06 10.35
C ALA A 171 4.32 1.00 9.26
N SER A 172 3.18 0.93 8.54
CA SER A 172 2.81 1.87 7.49
C SER A 172 2.80 3.32 7.94
N PHE A 173 2.21 3.54 9.11
CA PHE A 173 2.10 4.86 9.68
C PHE A 173 3.47 5.38 10.13
N VAL A 174 4.28 4.53 10.77
CA VAL A 174 5.62 4.90 11.26
C VAL A 174 6.51 5.34 10.10
N VAL A 175 6.57 4.56 9.01
CA VAL A 175 7.42 4.89 7.86
C VAL A 175 6.89 6.11 7.11
N THR A 176 5.57 6.25 6.95
CA THR A 176 5.00 7.44 6.30
C THR A 176 5.29 8.70 7.12
N ALA A 177 5.09 8.65 8.44
CA ALA A 177 5.40 9.75 9.34
C ALA A 177 6.91 10.06 9.40
N PHE A 178 7.78 9.04 9.31
CA PHE A 178 9.22 9.25 9.19
C PHE A 178 9.55 10.06 7.94
N LEU A 179 9.01 9.66 6.79
CA LEU A 179 9.31 10.32 5.53
C LEU A 179 8.75 11.74 5.46
N GLU A 180 7.52 11.92 5.92
CA GLU A 180 6.93 13.25 6.07
C GLU A 180 7.73 14.10 7.09
N GLY A 181 8.23 13.52 8.17
CA GLY A 181 9.01 14.27 9.17
C GLY A 181 10.42 14.65 8.69
N ALA A 182 11.13 13.70 8.08
CA ALA A 182 12.55 13.84 7.74
C ALA A 182 12.78 14.59 6.42
N PHE A 183 11.82 14.53 5.47
CA PHE A 183 12.00 15.06 4.11
C PHE A 183 10.96 16.11 3.69
N SER A 184 10.05 16.56 4.57
CA SER A 184 9.10 17.65 4.21
C SER A 184 9.70 19.05 4.29
N VAL A 185 10.96 19.21 4.68
CA VAL A 185 11.64 20.50 4.63
C VAL A 185 12.19 20.65 3.21
N GLU A 186 11.80 21.71 2.51
CA GLU A 186 12.40 22.16 1.24
C GLU A 186 13.91 22.29 1.45
N SER A 187 14.66 21.19 1.26
CA SER A 187 16.09 21.22 1.45
C SER A 187 16.68 22.04 0.29
N PRO A 188 17.57 23.01 0.57
CA PRO A 188 18.27 23.73 -0.48
C PRO A 188 18.93 22.73 -1.44
N GLU A 189 18.81 23.00 -2.75
CA GLU A 189 19.00 22.09 -3.89
C GLU A 189 20.35 21.35 -4.00
N GLU A 190 21.30 21.55 -3.07
CA GLU A 190 22.69 21.08 -3.21
C GLU A 190 23.05 19.82 -2.40
N THR A 191 22.20 19.31 -1.50
CA THR A 191 22.50 18.05 -0.77
C THR A 191 21.33 17.09 -0.79
N GLN A 192 21.21 16.28 -1.85
CA GLN A 192 20.27 15.18 -1.92
C GLN A 192 20.75 14.04 -1.02
N VAL A 193 20.35 14.06 0.25
CA VAL A 193 20.64 12.96 1.18
C VAL A 193 19.72 11.78 0.82
N ASP A 194 20.29 10.60 0.61
CA ASP A 194 19.54 9.37 0.33
C ASP A 194 18.64 9.01 1.51
N ALA A 195 17.33 9.09 1.29
CA ALA A 195 16.32 8.77 2.30
C ALA A 195 16.43 7.35 2.84
N GLY A 196 16.88 6.40 2.02
CA GLY A 196 17.14 5.02 2.40
C GLY A 196 18.29 4.90 3.40
N LYS A 197 19.37 5.67 3.22
CA LYS A 197 20.51 5.70 4.16
C LYS A 197 20.11 6.31 5.50
N VAL A 198 19.38 7.43 5.50
CA VAL A 198 18.86 8.06 6.74
C VAL A 198 17.91 7.12 7.48
N PHE A 199 16.97 6.49 6.75
CA PHE A 199 16.04 5.54 7.34
C PHE A 199 16.76 4.32 7.90
N SER A 200 17.73 3.76 7.17
CA SER A 200 18.58 2.67 7.65
C SER A 200 19.29 3.01 8.97
N LYS A 201 19.86 4.22 9.08
CA LYS A 201 20.52 4.69 10.31
C LYS A 201 19.51 4.88 11.47
N ALA A 202 18.30 5.35 11.16
CA ALA A 202 17.23 5.45 12.15
C ALA A 202 16.79 4.06 12.67
N LEU A 203 16.72 3.06 11.78
CA LEU A 203 16.40 1.68 12.15
C LEU A 203 17.46 1.06 13.07
N SER A 204 18.75 1.35 12.91
CA SER A 204 19.82 0.85 13.80
C SER A 204 19.61 1.17 15.28
N ARG A 205 18.74 2.12 15.62
CA ARG A 205 18.39 2.47 17.01
C ARG A 205 17.35 1.56 17.65
N ILE A 206 16.61 0.79 16.85
CA ILE A 206 15.59 -0.12 17.34
C ILE A 206 16.27 -1.44 17.72
N ARG A 207 16.17 -1.84 18.99
CA ARG A 207 16.90 -3.01 19.50
C ARG A 207 16.37 -4.34 18.96
N ASP A 208 15.05 -4.50 18.85
CA ASP A 208 14.42 -5.73 18.39
C ASP A 208 14.58 -5.91 16.86
N PRO A 209 15.17 -7.03 16.40
CA PRO A 209 15.46 -7.24 14.97
C PRO A 209 14.21 -7.47 14.13
N GLU A 210 13.13 -8.05 14.66
CA GLU A 210 11.86 -8.23 13.92
C GLU A 210 11.18 -6.89 13.69
N ARG A 211 11.25 -6.00 14.68
CA ARG A 211 10.74 -4.63 14.56
C ARG A 211 11.52 -3.82 13.52
N ARG A 212 12.86 -3.87 13.57
CA ARG A 212 13.72 -3.28 12.54
C ARG A 212 13.35 -3.81 11.16
N ALA A 213 13.29 -5.13 11.03
CA ALA A 213 13.04 -5.78 9.76
C ALA A 213 11.63 -5.48 9.21
N THR A 214 10.62 -5.42 10.07
CA THR A 214 9.25 -5.08 9.66
C THR A 214 9.19 -3.67 9.06
N LEU A 215 9.82 -2.68 9.71
CA LEU A 215 9.85 -1.31 9.21
C LEU A 215 10.67 -1.20 7.92
N LEU A 216 11.82 -1.88 7.86
CA LEU A 216 12.66 -1.95 6.67
C LEU A 216 11.91 -2.54 5.48
N LEU A 217 11.32 -3.72 5.65
CA LEU A 217 10.56 -4.38 4.59
C LEU A 217 9.41 -3.49 4.13
N TRP A 218 8.67 -2.88 5.06
CA TRP A 218 7.59 -1.99 4.69
C TRP A 218 8.08 -0.79 3.86
N TYR A 219 9.20 -0.19 4.25
CA TYR A 219 9.86 0.86 3.47
C TYR A 219 10.26 0.37 2.08
N LEU A 220 10.99 -0.74 1.99
CA LEU A 220 11.50 -1.28 0.72
C LEU A 220 10.38 -1.76 -0.21
N TYR A 221 9.24 -2.22 0.31
CA TYR A 221 8.12 -2.55 -0.55
C TYR A 221 7.44 -1.31 -1.13
N LYS A 222 7.42 -0.20 -0.39
CA LYS A 222 6.85 1.08 -0.83
C LYS A 222 7.79 1.85 -1.75
N TYR A 223 9.09 1.81 -1.45
CA TYR A 223 10.18 2.45 -2.19
C TYR A 223 11.19 1.38 -2.58
N PRO A 224 10.91 0.63 -3.67
CA PRO A 224 11.71 -0.54 -4.02
C PRO A 224 13.07 -0.20 -4.63
N ALA A 225 13.27 1.01 -5.17
CA ALA A 225 14.59 1.45 -5.60
C ALA A 225 15.49 1.63 -4.37
N THR A 226 16.56 0.85 -4.30
CA THR A 226 17.51 0.89 -3.19
C THR A 226 18.91 0.52 -3.67
N PHE A 227 19.92 0.83 -2.86
CA PHE A 227 21.30 0.42 -3.10
C PHE A 227 21.66 -0.77 -2.20
N THR A 228 22.39 -1.72 -2.77
CA THR A 228 22.91 -2.84 -1.97
C THR A 228 24.07 -2.38 -1.09
N ARG A 229 24.09 -2.70 0.20
CA ARG A 229 25.20 -2.29 1.10
C ARG A 229 26.52 -2.99 0.82
N CYS A 230 26.52 -4.10 0.07
CA CYS A 230 27.73 -4.85 -0.21
C CYS A 230 28.55 -4.32 -1.40
N CYS A 231 27.90 -3.74 -2.41
CA CYS A 231 28.55 -3.27 -3.64
C CYS A 231 28.00 -1.93 -4.16
N ASP A 232 27.16 -1.26 -3.36
CA ASP A 232 26.47 0.01 -3.67
C ASP A 232 25.79 0.03 -5.04
N ARG A 233 25.23 -1.10 -5.47
CA ARG A 233 24.53 -1.22 -6.75
C ARG A 233 23.05 -0.91 -6.59
N ALA A 234 22.52 -0.08 -7.48
CA ALA A 234 21.10 0.21 -7.57
C ALA A 234 20.32 -1.04 -8.01
N VAL A 235 19.33 -1.42 -7.21
CA VAL A 235 18.49 -2.59 -7.40
C VAL A 235 17.04 -2.27 -7.04
N CYS A 236 16.11 -3.00 -7.65
CA CYS A 236 14.72 -3.00 -7.23
C CYS A 236 14.49 -4.11 -6.20
N PHE A 237 14.10 -3.77 -4.98
CA PHE A 237 13.80 -4.75 -3.94
C PHE A 237 12.64 -5.68 -4.31
N ASN A 238 11.68 -5.25 -5.15
CA ASN A 238 10.53 -6.07 -5.52
C ASN A 238 10.88 -7.09 -6.63
N CYS A 239 11.37 -6.65 -7.80
CA CYS A 239 11.73 -7.57 -8.90
C CYS A 239 13.14 -8.18 -8.77
N LYS A 240 13.94 -7.70 -7.81
CA LYS A 240 15.32 -8.15 -7.56
C LYS A 240 16.31 -7.89 -8.71
N CYS A 241 15.90 -7.14 -9.74
CA CYS A 241 16.74 -6.74 -10.85
C CYS A 241 17.59 -5.51 -10.52
N ALA A 242 18.74 -5.38 -11.18
CA ALA A 242 19.46 -4.12 -11.26
C ALA A 242 18.56 -3.07 -11.95
N THR A 243 18.58 -1.84 -11.45
CA THR A 243 17.80 -0.74 -12.01
C THR A 243 18.67 0.51 -12.02
N ASP A 244 18.71 1.19 -13.16
CA ASP A 244 19.35 2.52 -13.27
C ASP A 244 18.33 3.64 -12.98
N TYR A 245 17.07 3.29 -12.72
CA TYR A 245 15.95 4.20 -12.54
C TYR A 245 15.38 4.17 -11.12
N GLU A 246 14.87 5.32 -10.68
CA GLU A 246 14.08 5.47 -9.44
C GLU A 246 12.79 4.64 -9.45
N VAL A 247 12.26 4.32 -10.63
CA VAL A 247 11.03 3.54 -10.79
C VAL A 247 11.36 2.23 -11.46
N CYS A 248 11.03 1.13 -10.79
CA CYS A 248 11.13 -0.23 -11.32
C CYS A 248 10.32 -0.37 -12.61
N GLN A 249 11.00 -0.38 -13.75
CA GLN A 249 10.38 -0.60 -15.07
C GLN A 249 10.28 -2.07 -15.46
N CYS A 250 10.56 -3.03 -14.55
CA CYS A 250 10.33 -4.46 -14.78
C CYS A 250 8.91 -4.63 -15.35
N LYS A 251 8.81 -4.81 -16.67
CA LYS A 251 7.56 -4.68 -17.43
C LYS A 251 6.59 -5.74 -16.93
N GLU A 252 5.38 -5.32 -16.59
CA GLU A 252 4.29 -6.20 -16.15
C GLU A 252 3.96 -7.31 -17.18
N GLU A 253 4.38 -7.14 -18.43
CA GLU A 253 4.14 -8.05 -19.56
C GLU A 253 4.98 -9.34 -19.52
N GLU A 254 6.11 -9.37 -18.80
CA GLU A 254 6.94 -10.59 -18.64
C GLU A 254 6.72 -11.30 -17.31
N ALA A 255 5.81 -10.80 -16.46
CA ALA A 255 5.38 -11.54 -15.29
C ALA A 255 4.74 -12.85 -15.78
N PHE A 256 5.25 -13.99 -15.31
CA PHE A 256 4.70 -15.33 -15.52
C PHE A 256 3.16 -15.33 -15.52
N ASP A 257 2.57 -16.37 -16.14
CA ASP A 257 1.15 -16.72 -16.06
C ASP A 257 0.71 -17.17 -14.63
N GLU A 258 1.19 -16.44 -13.62
CA GLU A 258 0.86 -16.42 -12.19
C GLU A 258 -0.52 -15.84 -11.90
N GLU A 259 -1.34 -15.62 -12.93
CA GLU A 259 -2.57 -14.83 -12.84
C GLU A 259 -3.63 -15.45 -11.93
N THR A 260 -3.61 -16.76 -11.70
CA THR A 260 -4.62 -17.47 -10.90
C THR A 260 -4.10 -18.17 -9.65
N CYS A 261 -2.80 -18.40 -9.52
CA CYS A 261 -2.28 -19.30 -8.48
C CYS A 261 -1.41 -18.64 -7.42
N MET A 262 -1.09 -17.34 -7.53
CA MET A 262 -0.30 -16.64 -6.52
C MET A 262 -0.93 -15.34 -6.02
N VAL A 263 -1.05 -15.22 -4.69
CA VAL A 263 -1.51 -14.01 -3.98
C VAL A 263 -0.50 -13.64 -2.89
N GLN A 264 -0.42 -12.35 -2.56
CA GLN A 264 0.39 -11.87 -1.43
C GLN A 264 -0.50 -11.65 -0.22
N CYS A 265 -0.10 -12.17 0.94
CA CYS A 265 -0.80 -11.91 2.19
C CYS A 265 -0.79 -10.41 2.48
N ARG A 266 -1.96 -9.78 2.64
CA ARG A 266 -2.04 -8.33 2.92
C ARG A 266 -1.43 -7.91 4.27
N GLN A 267 -1.27 -8.83 5.22
CA GLN A 267 -0.71 -8.54 6.54
C GLN A 267 0.83 -8.70 6.61
N CYS A 268 1.40 -9.74 5.99
CA CYS A 268 2.84 -10.02 6.07
C CYS A 268 3.57 -10.04 4.71
N ARG A 269 2.84 -9.82 3.61
CA ARG A 269 3.33 -9.81 2.22
C ARG A 269 3.96 -11.13 1.75
N ALA A 270 3.80 -12.21 2.51
CA ALA A 270 4.19 -13.55 2.07
C ALA A 270 3.45 -13.92 0.78
N SER A 271 4.21 -14.35 -0.24
CA SER A 271 3.65 -14.92 -1.47
C SER A 271 3.13 -16.32 -1.17
N ILE A 272 1.85 -16.56 -1.44
CA ILE A 272 1.16 -17.83 -1.21
C ILE A 272 0.80 -18.40 -2.57
N VAL A 273 1.09 -19.69 -2.76
CA VAL A 273 0.68 -20.45 -3.94
C VAL A 273 -0.43 -21.41 -3.54
N LYS A 274 -1.59 -21.35 -4.19
CA LYS A 274 -2.67 -22.32 -3.98
C LYS A 274 -2.55 -23.44 -5.00
N ILE A 275 -2.43 -24.67 -4.50
CA ILE A 275 -2.34 -25.88 -5.33
C ILE A 275 -3.74 -26.47 -5.56
N ALA A 276 -4.55 -26.59 -4.50
CA ALA A 276 -5.95 -27.03 -4.53
C ALA A 276 -6.64 -26.73 -3.18
N GLY A 277 -7.97 -26.85 -3.12
CA GLY A 277 -8.73 -26.83 -1.85
C GLY A 277 -9.67 -25.65 -1.69
N CYS A 278 -10.05 -25.38 -0.45
CA CYS A 278 -10.97 -24.30 -0.05
C CYS A 278 -10.46 -22.92 -0.47
N ASP A 279 -11.37 -21.98 -0.71
CA ASP A 279 -11.04 -20.57 -1.00
C ASP A 279 -10.64 -19.81 0.27
N THR A 280 -11.07 -20.26 1.45
CA THR A 280 -10.58 -19.72 2.72
C THR A 280 -9.16 -20.22 2.99
N VAL A 281 -8.19 -19.31 2.90
CA VAL A 281 -6.77 -19.59 3.12
C VAL A 281 -6.28 -18.82 4.35
N TYR A 282 -5.49 -19.50 5.18
CA TYR A 282 -4.80 -18.88 6.32
C TYR A 282 -3.32 -18.72 5.98
N CYS A 283 -2.83 -17.48 6.02
CA CYS A 283 -1.40 -17.23 5.99
C CYS A 283 -0.75 -17.71 7.30
N ILE A 284 0.54 -18.06 7.24
CA ILE A 284 1.34 -18.42 8.41
C ILE A 284 1.41 -17.31 9.47
N CYS A 285 1.20 -16.04 9.10
CA CYS A 285 1.08 -14.95 10.07
C CYS A 285 -0.26 -14.95 10.85
N GLY A 286 -1.20 -15.81 10.46
CA GLY A 286 -2.56 -15.93 11.00
C GLY A 286 -3.62 -15.12 10.24
N PHE A 287 -3.26 -14.43 9.15
CA PHE A 287 -4.22 -13.68 8.35
C PHE A 287 -5.13 -14.64 7.57
N SER A 288 -6.43 -14.54 7.80
CA SER A 288 -7.44 -15.27 7.03
C SER A 288 -7.85 -14.44 5.82
N MET A 289 -7.87 -15.05 4.64
CA MET A 289 -8.31 -14.39 3.41
C MET A 289 -9.11 -15.35 2.53
N ASP A 290 -9.96 -14.78 1.69
CA ASP A 290 -10.67 -15.49 0.63
C ASP A 290 -9.86 -15.38 -0.67
N TRP A 291 -9.48 -16.52 -1.23
CA TRP A 291 -8.55 -16.61 -2.35
C TRP A 291 -9.06 -15.87 -3.60
N ASP A 292 -10.32 -16.07 -3.94
CA ASP A 292 -10.93 -15.46 -5.12
C ASP A 292 -11.10 -13.95 -4.94
N GLU A 293 -11.42 -13.50 -3.72
CA GLU A 293 -11.44 -12.08 -3.36
C GLU A 293 -10.05 -11.44 -3.52
N GLU A 294 -8.98 -12.08 -3.01
CA GLU A 294 -7.61 -11.58 -3.13
C GLU A 294 -7.10 -11.56 -4.58
N LEU A 295 -7.43 -12.57 -5.39
CA LEU A 295 -7.16 -12.55 -6.83
C LEU A 295 -7.88 -11.38 -7.51
N SER A 296 -9.15 -11.15 -7.17
CA SER A 296 -9.90 -10.00 -7.70
C SER A 296 -9.24 -8.68 -7.31
N PHE A 297 -8.71 -8.56 -6.10
CA PHE A 297 -7.98 -7.36 -5.67
C PHE A 297 -6.66 -7.18 -6.42
N LYS A 298 -5.92 -8.26 -6.65
CA LYS A 298 -4.69 -8.22 -7.48
C LYS A 298 -4.99 -7.69 -8.88
N VAL A 299 -6.04 -8.22 -9.53
CA VAL A 299 -6.47 -7.76 -10.87
C VAL A 299 -6.92 -6.30 -10.85
N ASP A 300 -7.74 -5.91 -9.87
CA ASP A 300 -8.20 -4.52 -9.74
C ASP A 300 -7.02 -3.55 -9.48
N ASN A 301 -6.01 -3.98 -8.73
CA ASN A 301 -4.83 -3.17 -8.44
C ASN A 301 -3.94 -2.98 -9.67
N ARG A 302 -3.72 -4.05 -10.46
CA ARG A 302 -3.02 -3.97 -11.76
C ARG A 302 -3.72 -3.01 -12.71
N ARG A 303 -5.05 -2.97 -12.68
CA ARG A 303 -5.86 -2.02 -13.47
C ARG A 303 -5.91 -0.60 -12.89
N HIS A 304 -5.15 -0.33 -11.82
CA HIS A 304 -5.19 0.92 -11.05
C HIS A 304 -6.60 1.34 -10.60
N LEU A 305 -7.48 0.35 -10.35
CA LEU A 305 -8.83 0.60 -9.85
C LEU A 305 -8.88 0.74 -8.33
N ILE A 306 -7.83 0.31 -7.63
CA ILE A 306 -7.70 0.47 -6.19
C ILE A 306 -6.89 1.75 -5.91
N PRO A 307 -7.52 2.81 -5.38
CA PRO A 307 -6.88 4.11 -5.14
C PRO A 307 -6.06 4.15 -3.84
N VAL A 308 -5.99 3.02 -3.13
CA VAL A 308 -5.32 2.88 -1.84
C VAL A 308 -4.37 1.70 -1.90
N ASP A 309 -3.30 1.74 -1.12
CA ASP A 309 -2.44 0.58 -0.95
C ASP A 309 -3.24 -0.59 -0.37
N MET A 310 -3.26 -1.74 -1.06
CA MET A 310 -3.93 -2.95 -0.60
C MET A 310 -3.36 -3.52 0.70
N PHE A 311 -2.12 -3.16 1.02
CA PHE A 311 -1.43 -3.58 2.24
C PHE A 311 -1.72 -2.66 3.43
N ASP A 312 -2.36 -1.50 3.22
CA ASP A 312 -2.94 -0.69 4.30
C ASP A 312 -4.33 -1.24 4.62
N LEU A 313 -4.37 -2.29 5.46
CA LEU A 313 -5.60 -3.03 5.79
C LEU A 313 -6.75 -2.10 6.20
N LYS A 314 -6.46 -1.07 7.00
CA LYS A 314 -7.47 -0.13 7.48
C LYS A 314 -8.04 0.70 6.34
N ARG A 315 -7.19 1.38 5.57
CA ARG A 315 -7.66 2.21 4.44
C ARG A 315 -8.32 1.35 3.36
N PHE A 316 -7.80 0.16 3.15
CA PHE A 316 -8.35 -0.80 2.21
C PHE A 316 -9.74 -1.29 2.64
N ASP A 317 -9.94 -1.63 3.91
CA ASP A 317 -11.25 -2.03 4.42
C ASP A 317 -12.26 -0.89 4.33
N GLU A 318 -11.86 0.34 4.66
CA GLU A 318 -12.70 1.53 4.48
C GLU A 318 -13.12 1.72 3.00
N TRP A 319 -12.17 1.56 2.08
CA TRP A 319 -12.43 1.60 0.64
C TRP A 319 -13.32 0.44 0.18
N ARG A 320 -13.10 -0.79 0.66
CA ARG A 320 -13.89 -1.98 0.31
C ARG A 320 -15.34 -1.82 0.75
N ASP A 321 -15.54 -1.35 1.98
CA ASP A 321 -16.84 -0.98 2.52
C ASP A 321 -17.55 0.04 1.65
N TRP A 322 -16.81 1.05 1.21
CA TRP A 322 -17.33 2.06 0.32
C TRP A 322 -17.65 1.51 -1.07
N LYS A 323 -16.80 0.66 -1.65
CA LYS A 323 -17.01 -0.01 -2.94
C LYS A 323 -18.31 -0.81 -2.88
N ALA A 324 -18.52 -1.60 -1.82
CA ALA A 324 -19.74 -2.38 -1.61
C ALA A 324 -21.00 -1.50 -1.42
N LYS A 325 -20.89 -0.37 -0.69
CA LYS A 325 -21.99 0.61 -0.55
C LYS A 325 -22.32 1.26 -1.89
N THR A 326 -21.31 1.66 -2.66
CA THR A 326 -21.47 2.29 -3.97
C THR A 326 -22.06 1.32 -4.98
N PHE A 327 -21.59 0.07 -5.03
CA PHE A 327 -22.11 -0.97 -5.90
C PHE A 327 -23.61 -1.22 -5.70
N ARG A 328 -24.07 -1.21 -4.43
CA ARG A 328 -25.50 -1.30 -4.10
C ARG A 328 -26.33 -0.14 -4.66
N LEU A 329 -25.77 1.08 -4.67
CA LEU A 329 -26.44 2.28 -5.21
C LEU A 329 -26.54 2.24 -6.74
N VAL A 330 -25.54 1.69 -7.42
CA VAL A 330 -25.48 1.61 -8.88
C VAL A 330 -26.00 0.28 -9.45
N ARG A 331 -26.48 -0.64 -8.62
CA ARG A 331 -26.93 -1.99 -9.03
C ARG A 331 -28.02 -1.97 -10.10
N ASN A 332 -28.86 -0.94 -10.12
CA ASN A 332 -29.96 -0.81 -11.08
C ASN A 332 -29.56 -0.09 -12.38
N LEU A 333 -28.30 0.38 -12.50
CA LEU A 333 -27.80 0.93 -13.75
C LEU A 333 -27.47 -0.21 -14.73
N SER A 334 -27.57 0.08 -16.03
CA SER A 334 -27.10 -0.85 -17.07
C SER A 334 -25.62 -1.17 -16.86
N ARG A 335 -25.19 -2.38 -17.24
CA ARG A 335 -23.82 -2.87 -17.02
C ARG A 335 -22.76 -1.87 -17.50
N PHE A 336 -22.90 -1.37 -18.73
CA PHE A 336 -21.97 -0.41 -19.33
C PHE A 336 -21.87 0.91 -18.55
N VAL A 337 -23.01 1.46 -18.10
CA VAL A 337 -23.02 2.70 -17.30
C VAL A 337 -22.42 2.43 -15.91
N ARG A 338 -22.68 1.26 -15.35
CA ARG A 338 -22.17 0.85 -14.04
C ARG A 338 -20.65 0.77 -14.03
N GLU A 339 -20.05 0.06 -14.99
CA GLU A 339 -18.59 -0.08 -15.10
C GLU A 339 -17.92 1.28 -15.30
N ARG A 340 -18.43 2.09 -16.24
CA ARG A 340 -17.85 3.43 -16.51
C ARG A 340 -17.94 4.39 -15.32
N GLU A 341 -19.08 4.42 -14.62
CA GLU A 341 -19.25 5.33 -13.48
C GLU A 341 -18.53 4.79 -12.23
N LEU A 342 -18.40 3.47 -12.05
CA LEU A 342 -17.59 2.90 -10.98
C LEU A 342 -16.11 3.27 -11.15
N SER A 343 -15.50 3.09 -12.33
CA SER A 343 -14.08 3.44 -12.52
C SER A 343 -13.81 4.91 -12.20
N LYS A 344 -14.69 5.83 -12.60
CA LYS A 344 -14.56 7.26 -12.27
C LYS A 344 -14.71 7.55 -10.78
N LEU A 345 -15.64 6.87 -10.11
CA LEU A 345 -15.86 7.05 -8.68
C LEU A 345 -14.71 6.46 -7.87
N MET A 346 -14.17 5.32 -8.30
CA MET A 346 -13.07 4.62 -7.65
C MET A 346 -11.79 5.46 -7.68
N LEU A 347 -11.47 6.07 -8.82
CA LEU A 347 -10.32 6.99 -8.94
C LEU A 347 -10.49 8.31 -8.17
N ALA A 348 -11.73 8.69 -7.83
CA ALA A 348 -12.01 9.95 -7.16
C ALA A 348 -12.16 9.82 -5.63
N TRP A 349 -12.04 8.63 -5.05
CA TRP A 349 -11.95 8.45 -3.58
C TRP A 349 -10.72 9.19 -3.02
N PRO A 350 -10.80 9.99 -1.94
CA PRO A 350 -11.92 10.28 -1.01
C PRO A 350 -12.82 11.47 -1.42
N SER A 351 -12.37 12.34 -2.34
CA SER A 351 -13.08 13.55 -2.78
C SER A 351 -14.46 13.28 -3.41
N ALA A 352 -14.63 12.09 -3.99
CA ALA A 352 -15.87 11.57 -4.55
C ALA A 352 -16.94 11.37 -3.49
N MET A 353 -16.60 11.09 -2.22
CA MET A 353 -17.61 10.89 -1.18
C MET A 353 -18.47 12.13 -0.97
N THR A 354 -17.84 13.30 -0.97
CA THR A 354 -18.53 14.57 -0.82
C THR A 354 -19.46 14.82 -2.01
N LYS A 355 -19.02 14.47 -3.23
CA LYS A 355 -19.82 14.60 -4.46
C LYS A 355 -20.90 13.51 -4.60
N LEU A 356 -20.65 12.29 -4.14
CA LEU A 356 -21.60 11.18 -4.23
C LEU A 356 -22.73 11.35 -3.22
N ARG A 357 -22.43 11.82 -2.01
CA ARG A 357 -23.45 12.19 -1.00
C ARG A 357 -24.40 13.25 -1.56
N SER A 358 -23.91 14.26 -2.27
CA SER A 358 -24.76 15.29 -2.87
C SER A 358 -25.58 14.75 -4.05
N LEU A 359 -25.01 13.90 -4.91
CA LEU A 359 -25.72 13.26 -6.02
C LEU A 359 -26.79 12.26 -5.57
N VAL A 360 -26.50 11.46 -4.53
CA VAL A 360 -27.46 10.53 -3.93
C VAL A 360 -28.57 11.31 -3.22
N ALA A 361 -28.25 12.37 -2.48
CA ALA A 361 -29.26 13.25 -1.88
C ALA A 361 -30.19 13.86 -2.94
N ALA A 362 -29.65 14.31 -4.08
CA ALA A 362 -30.43 14.84 -5.19
C ALA A 362 -31.30 13.76 -5.86
N SER A 363 -30.78 12.55 -6.02
CA SER A 363 -31.49 11.42 -6.65
C SER A 363 -32.58 10.85 -5.76
N VAL A 364 -32.30 10.66 -4.46
CA VAL A 364 -33.29 10.26 -3.45
C VAL A 364 -34.37 11.32 -3.31
N SER A 365 -34.02 12.61 -3.35
CA SER A 365 -34.99 13.71 -3.37
C SER A 365 -35.86 13.67 -4.62
N LYS A 366 -35.31 13.42 -5.82
CA LYS A 366 -36.09 13.24 -7.06
C LYS A 366 -37.01 12.02 -6.98
N ILE A 367 -36.57 10.90 -6.42
CA ILE A 367 -37.38 9.69 -6.28
C ILE A 367 -38.48 9.89 -5.23
N ARG A 368 -38.17 10.47 -4.06
CA ARG A 368 -39.16 10.83 -3.03
C ARG A 368 -40.15 11.85 -3.58
N PHE A 369 -39.70 12.84 -4.34
CA PHE A 369 -40.55 13.82 -5.00
C PHE A 369 -41.46 13.17 -6.05
N ARG A 370 -40.96 12.24 -6.87
CA ARG A 370 -41.78 11.45 -7.80
C ARG A 370 -42.78 10.54 -7.09
N LYS A 371 -42.41 9.92 -5.95
CA LYS A 371 -43.33 9.12 -5.12
C LYS A 371 -44.38 9.98 -4.42
N LEU A 372 -44.02 11.18 -3.95
CA LEU A 372 -44.94 12.17 -3.40
C LEU A 372 -45.87 12.71 -4.49
N LEU A 373 -45.36 13.00 -5.69
CA LEU A 373 -46.17 13.37 -6.84
C LEU A 373 -47.11 12.24 -7.24
N LYS A 374 -46.69 10.98 -7.27
CA LYS A 374 -47.59 9.85 -7.53
C LYS A 374 -48.64 9.66 -6.43
N LYS A 375 -48.27 9.76 -5.14
CA LYS A 375 -49.22 9.69 -4.01
C LYS A 375 -50.19 10.87 -3.95
N ARG A 376 -49.77 12.06 -4.39
CA ARG A 376 -50.58 13.30 -4.35
C ARG A 376 -51.39 13.51 -5.64
N MET A 377 -50.89 13.07 -6.80
CA MET A 377 -51.64 13.05 -8.06
C MET A 377 -52.75 12.00 -8.07
N LEU A 378 -52.64 10.91 -7.30
CA LEU A 378 -53.74 9.96 -7.08
C LEU A 378 -54.83 10.48 -6.13
N ARG A 379 -54.63 11.62 -5.44
CA ARG A 379 -55.64 12.23 -4.55
C ARG A 379 -56.19 13.58 -5.02
N GLN A 380 -55.64 14.16 -6.09
CA GLN A 380 -56.02 15.50 -6.57
C GLN A 380 -56.15 15.55 -8.09
N MET A 381 -56.90 14.61 -8.65
CA MET A 381 -57.69 14.89 -9.86
C MET A 381 -59.09 15.35 -9.43
N CYS A 382 -59.16 16.55 -8.84
CA CYS A 382 -60.39 17.33 -8.85
C CYS A 382 -60.01 18.82 -8.92
N HIS A 383 -60.19 19.34 -10.14
CA HIS A 383 -60.46 20.71 -10.56
C HIS A 383 -59.77 21.92 -9.90
N ALA A 384 -59.15 22.69 -10.80
CA ALA A 384 -59.13 24.16 -10.80
C ALA A 384 -58.18 24.92 -9.84
N THR A 385 -56.87 24.76 -10.01
CA THR A 385 -55.92 25.85 -9.69
C THR A 385 -54.55 25.66 -10.38
N ARG A 386 -54.53 25.44 -11.70
CA ARG A 386 -53.32 24.94 -12.40
C ARG A 386 -52.62 25.88 -13.38
N THR A 387 -53.02 27.14 -13.54
CA THR A 387 -52.41 27.99 -14.59
C THR A 387 -51.52 29.13 -14.08
N MET A 388 -51.64 29.60 -12.83
CA MET A 388 -50.93 30.82 -12.42
C MET A 388 -49.61 30.60 -11.65
N ASP A 389 -49.46 29.55 -10.83
CA ASP A 389 -48.24 29.35 -10.03
C ASP A 389 -47.13 28.59 -10.79
N LEU A 390 -47.48 27.85 -11.85
CA LEU A 390 -46.51 27.15 -12.69
C LEU A 390 -45.69 28.14 -13.53
N GLN A 391 -46.33 29.14 -14.16
CA GLN A 391 -45.63 30.11 -15.00
C GLN A 391 -44.64 31.00 -14.24
N ARG A 392 -44.93 31.33 -12.97
CA ARG A 392 -44.03 32.14 -12.14
C ARG A 392 -42.80 31.35 -11.70
N ARG A 393 -42.98 30.07 -11.35
CA ARG A 393 -41.88 29.19 -10.92
C ARG A 393 -41.03 28.69 -12.11
N THR A 394 -41.63 28.46 -13.27
CA THR A 394 -40.89 28.09 -14.49
C THR A 394 -40.02 29.25 -15.00
N ARG A 395 -40.45 30.51 -14.84
CA ARG A 395 -39.63 31.69 -15.18
C ARG A 395 -38.39 31.82 -14.30
N VAL A 396 -38.53 31.62 -12.99
CA VAL A 396 -37.38 31.69 -12.06
C VAL A 396 -36.42 30.53 -12.30
N LEU A 397 -36.92 29.31 -12.52
CA LEU A 397 -36.06 28.16 -12.82
C LEU A 397 -35.33 28.29 -14.17
N LEU A 398 -35.99 28.83 -15.19
CA LEU A 398 -35.38 29.09 -16.50
C LEU A 398 -34.38 30.25 -16.46
N ALA A 399 -34.55 31.23 -15.56
CA ALA A 399 -33.55 32.28 -15.37
C ALA A 399 -32.27 31.74 -14.71
N THR A 400 -32.39 30.90 -13.69
CA THR A 400 -31.23 30.36 -12.95
C THR A 400 -30.51 29.24 -13.71
N ILE A 401 -31.25 28.39 -14.42
CA ILE A 401 -30.68 27.20 -15.10
C ILE A 401 -30.50 27.45 -16.61
N GLY A 402 -31.12 28.49 -17.17
CA GLY A 402 -31.10 28.77 -18.61
C GLY A 402 -29.71 29.00 -19.17
N PHE A 403 -28.81 29.64 -18.41
CA PHE A 403 -27.41 29.77 -18.84
C PHE A 403 -26.69 28.42 -18.89
N GLN A 404 -26.80 27.63 -17.82
CA GLN A 404 -26.20 26.29 -17.73
C GLN A 404 -26.75 25.32 -18.80
N LEU A 405 -28.06 25.36 -19.05
CA LEU A 405 -28.71 24.57 -20.11
C LEU A 405 -28.30 25.03 -21.51
N ARG A 406 -28.18 26.34 -21.76
CA ARG A 406 -27.67 26.85 -23.04
C ARG A 406 -26.22 26.43 -23.26
N CYS A 407 -25.35 26.53 -22.25
CA CYS A 407 -23.98 26.05 -22.33
C CYS A 407 -23.89 24.54 -22.55
N PHE A 408 -24.74 23.75 -21.89
CA PHE A 408 -24.79 22.29 -22.06
C PHE A 408 -25.27 21.89 -23.45
N VAL A 409 -26.37 22.50 -23.92
CA VAL A 409 -26.93 22.25 -25.26
C VAL A 409 -25.94 22.71 -26.35
N TRP A 410 -25.29 23.85 -26.17
CA TRP A 410 -24.24 24.33 -27.07
C TRP A 410 -23.04 23.40 -27.08
N ARG A 411 -22.48 23.00 -25.92
CA ARG A 411 -21.37 22.02 -25.85
C ARG A 411 -21.73 20.66 -26.44
N ARG A 412 -23.00 20.25 -26.38
CA ARG A 412 -23.48 19.01 -26.98
C ARG A 412 -23.66 19.14 -28.49
N ARG A 413 -24.18 20.27 -28.98
CA ARG A 413 -24.26 20.58 -30.42
C ARG A 413 -22.87 20.71 -31.02
N VAL A 414 -21.97 21.45 -30.39
CA VAL A 414 -20.58 21.62 -30.83
C VAL A 414 -19.85 20.28 -30.83
N ARG A 415 -20.01 19.41 -29.82
CA ARG A 415 -19.43 18.06 -29.88
C ARG A 415 -20.00 17.20 -31.01
N LYS A 416 -21.32 17.27 -31.24
CA LYS A 416 -21.96 16.52 -32.33
C LYS A 416 -21.52 17.03 -33.71
N MET A 417 -21.31 18.34 -33.82
CA MET A 417 -20.85 19.01 -35.03
C MET A 417 -19.34 18.78 -35.24
N HIS A 418 -18.55 18.75 -34.17
CA HIS A 418 -17.13 18.40 -34.21
C HIS A 418 -16.96 16.95 -34.66
N SER A 419 -17.71 16.00 -34.09
CA SER A 419 -17.65 14.60 -34.52
C SER A 419 -18.11 14.36 -35.96
N SER A 420 -18.92 15.25 -36.53
CA SER A 420 -19.28 15.18 -37.96
C SER A 420 -18.29 15.92 -38.86
N LEU A 421 -17.61 16.96 -38.35
CA LEU A 421 -16.59 17.73 -39.07
C LEU A 421 -15.21 17.08 -39.01
N GLU A 422 -14.90 16.27 -38.00
CA GLU A 422 -13.60 15.63 -37.81
C GLU A 422 -13.20 14.77 -39.02
N PRO A 423 -14.07 13.92 -39.59
CA PRO A 423 -13.76 13.17 -40.80
C PRO A 423 -13.55 14.09 -42.00
N GLU A 424 -14.41 15.10 -42.20
CA GLU A 424 -14.32 15.99 -43.36
C GLU A 424 -13.06 16.88 -43.31
N VAL A 425 -12.75 17.46 -42.15
CA VAL A 425 -11.55 18.28 -41.94
C VAL A 425 -10.28 17.43 -42.01
N PHE A 426 -10.30 16.22 -41.44
CA PHE A 426 -9.21 15.26 -41.59
C PHE A 426 -8.95 14.96 -43.06
N TRP A 427 -9.97 14.57 -43.84
CA TRP A 427 -9.79 14.24 -45.26
C TRP A 427 -9.41 15.45 -46.12
N VAL A 428 -9.82 16.67 -45.77
CA VAL A 428 -9.39 17.89 -46.46
C VAL A 428 -7.92 18.20 -46.16
N ILE A 429 -7.48 18.07 -44.91
CA ILE A 429 -6.07 18.27 -44.53
C ILE A 429 -5.21 17.15 -45.12
N TYR A 430 -5.67 15.90 -45.07
CA TYR A 430 -4.99 14.73 -45.61
C TYR A 430 -4.77 14.88 -47.12
N ARG A 431 -5.82 15.19 -47.90
CA ARG A 431 -5.70 15.45 -49.34
C ARG A 431 -4.74 16.57 -49.69
N ARG A 432 -4.64 17.59 -48.83
CA ARG A 432 -3.73 18.72 -49.04
C ARG A 432 -2.28 18.37 -48.71
N ALA A 433 -2.07 17.51 -47.73
CA ALA A 433 -0.74 17.10 -47.28
C ALA A 433 -0.16 15.92 -48.08
N HIS A 434 -1.03 15.07 -48.64
CA HIS A 434 -0.70 13.83 -49.35
C HIS A 434 -1.45 13.74 -50.69
N PRO A 435 -1.19 14.64 -51.66
CA PRO A 435 -1.89 14.60 -52.95
C PRO A 435 -1.57 13.33 -53.74
N GLU A 436 -0.33 12.83 -53.68
CA GLU A 436 0.11 11.66 -54.47
C GLU A 436 -0.56 10.36 -54.00
N GLU A 437 -0.69 10.14 -52.68
CA GLU A 437 -1.38 8.95 -52.13
C GLU A 437 -2.89 8.94 -52.47
N VAL A 438 -3.49 10.12 -52.64
CA VAL A 438 -4.90 10.25 -52.97
C VAL A 438 -5.11 10.04 -54.46
N GLU A 439 -4.22 10.55 -55.32
CA GLU A 439 -4.24 10.25 -56.75
C GLU A 439 -4.04 8.75 -57.00
N GLU A 440 -3.11 8.08 -56.31
CA GLU A 440 -2.92 6.62 -56.42
C GLU A 440 -4.17 5.85 -55.98
N ALA A 441 -4.83 6.28 -54.90
CA ALA A 441 -6.06 5.64 -54.42
C ALA A 441 -7.25 5.87 -55.37
N GLU A 442 -7.39 7.08 -55.93
CA GLU A 442 -8.43 7.41 -56.91
C GLU A 442 -8.19 6.68 -58.25
N GLU A 443 -6.93 6.51 -58.67
CA GLU A 443 -6.56 5.71 -59.85
C GLU A 443 -6.86 4.22 -59.62
N ALA A 444 -6.53 3.68 -58.45
CA ALA A 444 -6.87 2.30 -58.09
C ALA A 444 -8.39 2.07 -57.98
N GLU A 445 -9.16 3.03 -57.47
CA GLU A 445 -10.63 2.97 -57.45
C GLU A 445 -11.21 3.05 -58.87
N ALA A 446 -10.67 3.91 -59.72
CA ALA A 446 -11.05 4.02 -61.13
C ALA A 446 -10.74 2.73 -61.91
N ASP A 447 -9.58 2.10 -61.65
CA ASP A 447 -9.23 0.80 -62.22
C ASP A 447 -10.18 -0.29 -61.74
N LEU A 448 -10.52 -0.32 -60.45
CA LEU A 448 -11.50 -1.27 -59.91
C LEU A 448 -12.90 -1.07 -60.49
N LEU A 449 -13.32 0.17 -60.75
CA LEU A 449 -14.60 0.49 -61.41
C LEU A 449 -14.56 0.17 -62.91
N ALA A 450 -13.42 0.37 -63.58
CA ALA A 450 -13.23 0.05 -64.99
C ALA A 450 -13.14 -1.46 -65.25
N MET A 451 -12.83 -2.26 -64.22
CA MET A 451 -12.82 -3.71 -64.30
C MET A 451 -14.21 -4.37 -64.34
N ASP A 452 -15.31 -3.59 -64.35
CA ASP A 452 -16.68 -4.04 -64.66
C ASP A 452 -17.06 -5.39 -64.00
N LEU A 453 -16.70 -5.55 -62.72
CA LEU A 453 -17.09 -6.69 -61.88
C LEU A 453 -18.35 -6.37 -61.07
N ILE A 454 -19.32 -5.69 -61.69
CA ILE A 454 -20.66 -5.54 -61.16
C ILE A 454 -21.65 -5.92 -62.26
N ASP A 455 -21.75 -7.23 -62.51
CA ASP A 455 -22.97 -7.83 -63.05
C ASP A 455 -23.41 -9.10 -62.32
N GLU A 456 -22.71 -9.56 -61.26
CA GLU A 456 -23.21 -10.66 -60.41
C GLU A 456 -22.77 -10.49 -58.93
N LEU A 457 -23.52 -9.69 -58.17
CA LEU A 457 -23.73 -9.87 -56.73
C LEU A 457 -25.02 -9.20 -56.24
#